data_AF-A0A9E4N4B0-F1
#
_entry.id   AF-A0A9E4N4B0-F1
#
_cell.length_a   1.000
_cell.length_b   1.000
_cell.length_c   1.000
_cell.angle_alpha   90.00
_cell.angle_beta   90.00
_cell.angle_gamma   90.00
#
_symmetry.space_group_name_H-M   'P 1'
#
loop_
_entity.id
_entity.type
_entity.pdbx_description
1 polymer ?
#
loop_
_entity_poly.entity_id
_entity_poly.type
_entity_poly.pdbx_seq_one_letter_code
_entity_poly.pdbx_strand_id
1 'polypeptide(L)'
;MKAVFSIIPILVMVSLSGCGGSNSNSDNQSGNQNQSLSFPSDYGKSPAGTLRPEETGLVYNQEAIVPPQCYTKHEAVHNPCMTCHQSYTFGSRPNYMDDAALQAEYSFSEIGVTNHWQNLFEDRSEAVAQISDQEVIDYIYTDNYTTLIEQLQSEPWDGPVPAIENLHLGAGAFDQLGFALDGSHWVAFNYKPLPSTFWPTNGSTDDVMIRLPAEFREQSCNGSGYSRDTYIANLAIVEAAIQDLQQISLPPVDENSFCTDLNGDGQLGVIEEIQRPDFYVGNASAVSVTPMLYPEETEFLHTVRYVGLAEDMSITIPARMKEVRYMRKHTFYPAPALLSQYGNEKQEKLDGNLPNFVSRGDSGLDNGFGWQVLGFIEAAEGHLRKQSEEETLFCMGCHTSIGSTIDQTFAFP
;
A
#
# COMPACT_ATOMS: atom_id res chain seq x y z
N MET A 1 -41.08 -48.86 -45.14
CA MET A 1 -40.04 -49.91 -45.01
C MET A 1 -38.90 -49.37 -44.15
N LYS A 2 -37.98 -50.24 -43.70
CA LYS A 2 -36.76 -49.89 -42.93
C LYS A 2 -35.90 -48.87 -43.71
N ALA A 3 -35.00 -48.08 -43.12
CA ALA A 3 -34.19 -48.36 -41.94
C ALA A 3 -33.80 -47.13 -41.09
N VAL A 4 -33.31 -47.42 -39.88
CA VAL A 4 -32.62 -46.50 -38.95
C VAL A 4 -31.11 -46.58 -39.20
N PHE A 5 -30.39 -45.46 -39.12
CA PHE A 5 -28.99 -45.45 -38.66
C PHE A 5 -28.63 -44.12 -37.96
N SER A 6 -27.88 -44.23 -36.86
CA SER A 6 -27.11 -43.16 -36.20
C SER A 6 -25.63 -43.32 -36.64
N ILE A 7 -24.60 -42.53 -36.31
CA ILE A 7 -24.27 -41.59 -35.20
C ILE A 7 -23.31 -40.53 -35.86
N ILE A 8 -23.12 -39.26 -35.44
CA ILE A 8 -22.26 -38.70 -34.36
C ILE A 8 -22.36 -37.15 -34.46
N PRO A 9 -22.43 -36.35 -33.36
CA PRO A 9 -22.15 -34.92 -33.42
C PRO A 9 -20.63 -34.66 -33.42
N ILE A 10 -20.12 -33.98 -34.44
CA ILE A 10 -18.69 -33.64 -34.56
C ILE A 10 -18.35 -32.53 -33.56
N LEU A 11 -17.45 -32.84 -32.61
CA LEU A 11 -16.86 -31.86 -31.71
C LEU A 11 -15.79 -31.07 -32.49
N VAL A 12 -16.10 -29.83 -32.88
CA VAL A 12 -15.14 -28.96 -33.56
C VAL A 12 -14.20 -28.33 -32.53
N MET A 13 -13.04 -28.96 -32.34
CA MET A 13 -11.96 -28.43 -31.50
C MET A 13 -11.12 -27.46 -32.34
N VAL A 14 -11.33 -26.15 -32.19
CA VAL A 14 -10.53 -25.13 -32.88
C VAL A 14 -9.20 -24.95 -32.16
N SER A 15 -8.18 -25.68 -32.59
CA SER A 15 -6.80 -25.43 -32.21
C SER A 15 -6.25 -24.24 -33.00
N LEU A 16 -6.13 -23.08 -32.36
CA LEU A 16 -5.43 -21.92 -32.93
C LEU A 16 -3.91 -22.18 -32.96
N SER A 17 -3.42 -22.69 -34.08
CA SER A 17 -1.99 -22.82 -34.35
C SER A 17 -1.40 -21.45 -34.75
N GLY A 18 -0.66 -20.81 -33.84
CA GLY A 18 0.14 -19.63 -34.14
C GLY A 18 1.41 -20.00 -34.92
N CYS A 19 1.63 -19.37 -36.08
CA CYS A 19 2.78 -19.64 -36.93
C CYS A 19 4.07 -19.01 -36.39
N GLY A 20 4.93 -19.81 -35.74
CA GLY A 20 6.34 -19.49 -35.52
C GLY A 20 7.20 -20.03 -36.67
N GLY A 21 7.93 -19.16 -37.37
CA GLY A 21 8.70 -19.53 -38.56
C GLY A 21 9.93 -20.39 -38.23
N SER A 22 10.09 -21.51 -38.94
CA SER A 22 11.29 -22.36 -38.85
C SER A 22 12.44 -21.81 -39.68
N ASN A 23 13.65 -21.68 -39.12
CA ASN A 23 14.85 -21.99 -39.89
C ASN A 23 16.10 -22.35 -39.05
N SER A 24 16.87 -23.29 -39.60
CA SER A 24 18.26 -23.67 -39.28
C SER A 24 18.63 -24.05 -37.84
N ASN A 25 18.87 -25.36 -37.66
CA ASN A 25 19.76 -25.90 -36.61
C ASN A 25 21.14 -25.23 -36.65
N SER A 26 21.62 -24.84 -35.48
CA SER A 26 23.02 -25.06 -35.10
C SER A 26 23.04 -25.70 -33.72
N ASP A 27 23.33 -27.00 -33.67
CA ASP A 27 23.64 -27.71 -32.42
C ASP A 27 24.90 -27.10 -31.80
N ASN A 28 24.72 -26.14 -30.89
CA ASN A 28 25.73 -25.81 -29.89
C ASN A 28 25.31 -26.48 -28.59
N GLN A 29 26.02 -27.56 -28.25
CA GLN A 29 25.97 -28.17 -26.92
C GLN A 29 26.63 -27.25 -25.89
N SER A 30 25.99 -26.12 -25.54
CA SER A 30 26.22 -25.51 -24.23
C SER A 30 25.60 -26.44 -23.20
N GLY A 31 26.44 -27.14 -22.44
CA GLY A 31 26.02 -28.18 -21.53
C GLY A 31 24.97 -27.67 -20.55
N ASN A 32 23.77 -28.25 -20.60
CA ASN A 32 22.70 -27.97 -19.68
C ASN A 32 23.07 -28.54 -18.30
N GLN A 33 23.88 -27.79 -17.55
CA GLN A 33 23.99 -28.00 -16.11
C GLN A 33 22.66 -27.59 -15.51
N ASN A 34 21.76 -28.56 -15.34
CA ASN A 34 20.72 -28.48 -14.33
C ASN A 34 21.42 -28.41 -12.96
N GLN A 35 21.93 -27.24 -12.59
CA GLN A 35 22.05 -26.89 -11.18
C GLN A 35 20.61 -26.86 -10.66
N SER A 36 20.28 -27.83 -9.82
CA SER A 36 19.07 -27.77 -9.02
C SER A 36 19.20 -26.55 -8.11
N LEU A 37 18.32 -25.57 -8.32
CA LEU A 37 18.22 -24.39 -7.45
C LEU A 37 17.99 -24.85 -6.01
N SER A 38 18.71 -24.24 -5.08
CA SER A 38 18.62 -24.51 -3.65
C SER A 38 17.80 -23.42 -2.98
N PHE A 39 16.66 -23.78 -2.42
CA PHE A 39 15.79 -22.84 -1.71
C PHE A 39 16.12 -22.86 -0.21
N PRO A 40 16.46 -21.72 0.42
CA PRO A 40 16.68 -21.65 1.85
C PRO A 40 15.45 -22.04 2.66
N SER A 41 15.64 -22.89 3.68
CA SER A 41 14.59 -23.28 4.64
C SER A 41 14.51 -22.34 5.86
N ASP A 42 15.32 -21.29 5.86
CA ASP A 42 15.56 -20.32 6.93
C ASP A 42 15.86 -18.97 6.28
N TYR A 43 15.46 -17.87 6.91
CA TYR A 43 15.64 -16.51 6.41
C TYR A 43 16.74 -15.83 7.23
N GLY A 44 17.99 -15.98 6.76
CA GLY A 44 19.12 -15.29 7.37
C GLY A 44 18.91 -13.77 7.35
N LYS A 45 19.24 -13.09 8.43
CA LYS A 45 19.12 -11.63 8.51
C LYS A 45 20.14 -10.93 7.60
N SER A 46 19.74 -9.79 7.02
CA SER A 46 20.65 -8.86 6.36
C SER A 46 21.68 -8.33 7.38
N PRO A 47 22.88 -7.92 6.94
CA PRO A 47 23.72 -7.07 7.78
C PRO A 47 22.97 -5.79 8.17
N ALA A 48 23.32 -5.22 9.31
CA ALA A 48 22.95 -3.84 9.65
C ALA A 48 23.81 -2.86 8.84
N GLY A 49 23.26 -1.68 8.52
CA GLY A 49 23.95 -0.66 7.74
C GLY A 49 23.56 0.75 8.13
N THR A 50 23.94 1.76 7.35
CA THR A 50 23.63 3.16 7.68
C THR A 50 22.13 3.41 7.62
N LEU A 51 21.49 3.65 8.78
CA LEU A 51 20.04 3.83 8.90
C LEU A 51 19.52 5.13 8.25
N ARG A 52 20.30 6.22 8.31
CA ARG A 52 19.95 7.51 7.68
C ARG A 52 20.86 7.75 6.48
N PRO A 53 20.33 8.07 5.29
CA PRO A 53 21.15 8.43 4.14
C PRO A 53 21.91 9.74 4.40
N GLU A 54 23.02 9.95 3.69
CA GLU A 54 23.77 11.21 3.76
C GLU A 54 23.05 12.28 2.94
N GLU A 55 22.40 13.21 3.64
CA GLU A 55 21.73 14.36 3.01
C GLU A 55 22.75 15.42 2.61
N THR A 56 23.04 15.52 1.30
CA THR A 56 24.00 16.51 0.77
C THR A 56 23.50 17.96 0.79
N GLY A 57 22.20 18.15 1.04
CA GLY A 57 21.51 19.44 0.93
C GLY A 57 21.26 19.90 -0.52
N LEU A 58 21.60 19.07 -1.52
CA LEU A 58 21.27 19.29 -2.93
C LEU A 58 20.05 18.43 -3.29
N VAL A 59 18.95 19.09 -3.65
CA VAL A 59 17.76 18.42 -4.22
C VAL A 59 17.94 18.32 -5.73
N TYR A 60 17.87 17.12 -6.28
CA TYR A 60 18.02 16.87 -7.72
C TYR A 60 16.69 17.12 -8.46
N ASN A 61 15.58 16.59 -7.95
CA ASN A 61 14.24 16.77 -8.50
C ASN A 61 13.33 17.52 -7.50
N GLN A 62 13.22 18.84 -7.68
CA GLN A 62 12.35 19.70 -6.84
C GLN A 62 10.85 19.42 -7.03
N GLU A 63 10.45 18.68 -8.06
CA GLU A 63 9.09 18.19 -8.25
C GLU A 63 9.05 16.65 -8.25
N ALA A 64 9.74 15.99 -7.31
CA ALA A 64 9.67 14.54 -7.13
C ALA A 64 8.24 14.03 -6.88
N ILE A 65 7.29 14.89 -6.47
CA ILE A 65 5.86 14.58 -6.44
C ILE A 65 5.25 14.22 -7.81
N VAL A 66 5.92 14.54 -8.92
CA VAL A 66 5.49 14.20 -10.28
C VAL A 66 6.04 12.82 -10.64
N PRO A 67 5.23 11.75 -10.59
CA PRO A 67 5.73 10.40 -10.79
C PRO A 67 6.08 10.13 -12.27
N PRO A 68 6.94 9.14 -12.56
CA PRO A 68 7.41 8.88 -13.93
C PRO A 68 6.29 8.59 -14.93
N GLN A 69 5.15 8.07 -14.46
CA GLN A 69 3.95 7.81 -15.25
C GLN A 69 3.41 9.07 -15.94
N CYS A 70 3.61 10.27 -15.37
CA CYS A 70 3.19 11.54 -15.97
C CYS A 70 3.93 11.88 -17.29
N TYR A 71 5.15 11.36 -17.46
CA TYR A 71 5.95 11.56 -18.68
C TYR A 71 5.65 10.55 -19.79
N THR A 72 4.64 9.69 -19.61
CA THR A 72 4.21 8.73 -20.62
C THR A 72 3.66 9.44 -21.85
N LYS A 73 3.99 8.92 -23.04
CA LYS A 73 3.51 9.45 -24.33
C LYS A 73 1.98 9.35 -24.44
N HIS A 74 1.29 10.46 -24.19
CA HIS A 74 -0.17 10.52 -24.11
C HIS A 74 -0.84 10.40 -25.50
N GLU A 75 -0.53 11.30 -26.44
CA GLU A 75 -0.98 11.30 -27.86
C GLU A 75 -2.47 10.95 -28.15
N ALA A 76 -3.36 11.12 -27.17
CA ALA A 76 -4.74 10.62 -27.19
C ALA A 76 -4.89 9.09 -27.36
N VAL A 77 -3.83 8.32 -27.06
CA VAL A 77 -3.80 6.85 -27.04
C VAL A 77 -3.76 6.30 -25.61
N HIS A 78 -3.05 6.97 -24.71
CA HIS A 78 -2.91 6.56 -23.30
C HIS A 78 -3.23 7.73 -22.37
N ASN A 79 -3.91 7.44 -21.25
CA ASN A 79 -4.23 8.41 -20.20
C ASN A 79 -3.91 7.81 -18.82
N PRO A 80 -2.63 7.77 -18.40
CA PRO A 80 -2.27 7.29 -17.06
C PRO A 80 -2.78 8.24 -15.95
N CYS A 81 -2.91 9.54 -16.27
CA CYS A 81 -3.38 10.61 -15.38
C CYS A 81 -4.76 10.32 -14.77
N MET A 82 -5.64 9.61 -15.49
CA MET A 82 -6.98 9.22 -15.04
C MET A 82 -7.00 8.38 -13.76
N THR A 83 -5.90 7.70 -13.44
CA THR A 83 -5.74 6.94 -12.19
C THR A 83 -5.68 7.89 -10.98
N CYS A 84 -5.04 9.05 -11.13
CA CYS A 84 -4.74 9.97 -10.03
C CYS A 84 -5.70 11.18 -9.99
N HIS A 85 -5.94 11.80 -11.14
CA HIS A 85 -6.66 13.08 -11.27
C HIS A 85 -8.13 12.84 -11.62
N GLN A 86 -9.05 13.18 -10.73
CA GLN A 86 -10.47 12.86 -10.81
C GLN A 86 -11.30 13.94 -10.10
N SER A 87 -12.34 14.44 -10.76
CA SER A 87 -13.24 15.46 -10.19
C SER A 87 -14.56 14.83 -9.77
N TYR A 88 -15.01 15.16 -8.57
CA TYR A 88 -16.27 14.71 -8.00
C TYR A 88 -17.26 15.87 -7.87
N THR A 89 -18.55 15.57 -7.63
CA THR A 89 -19.54 16.63 -7.40
C THR A 89 -19.17 17.39 -6.13
N PHE A 90 -19.14 18.73 -6.19
CA PHE A 90 -18.74 19.56 -5.06
C PHE A 90 -19.52 19.22 -3.79
N GLY A 91 -18.82 18.96 -2.69
CA GLY A 91 -19.41 18.59 -1.40
C GLY A 91 -19.91 17.14 -1.30
N SER A 92 -19.73 16.30 -2.33
CA SER A 92 -20.04 14.86 -2.24
C SER A 92 -18.98 14.05 -1.48
N ARG A 93 -17.78 14.62 -1.26
CA ARG A 93 -16.64 14.00 -0.56
C ARG A 93 -15.85 15.06 0.22
N PRO A 94 -15.07 14.67 1.26
CA PRO A 94 -14.12 15.56 1.94
C PRO A 94 -12.88 15.90 1.10
N ASN A 95 -12.56 15.10 0.08
CA ASN A 95 -11.60 15.47 -0.96
C ASN A 95 -12.27 16.47 -1.91
N TYR A 96 -11.80 17.72 -1.91
CA TYR A 96 -12.32 18.81 -2.74
C TYR A 96 -11.43 19.12 -3.96
N MET A 97 -10.45 18.28 -4.26
CA MET A 97 -9.60 18.45 -5.43
C MET A 97 -10.45 18.32 -6.71
N ASP A 98 -10.27 19.27 -7.63
CA ASP A 98 -11.00 19.37 -8.89
C ASP A 98 -9.98 19.41 -10.04
N ASP A 99 -9.30 18.28 -10.24
CA ASP A 99 -8.09 18.16 -11.05
C ASP A 99 -8.26 17.32 -12.33
N ALA A 100 -9.46 16.82 -12.66
CA ALA A 100 -9.67 16.00 -13.85
C ALA A 100 -9.27 16.69 -15.17
N ALA A 101 -9.20 18.02 -15.20
CA ALA A 101 -8.68 18.77 -16.34
C ALA A 101 -7.22 18.39 -16.70
N LEU A 102 -6.41 17.98 -15.71
CA LEU A 102 -5.02 17.50 -15.89
C LEU A 102 -4.92 16.18 -16.66
N GLN A 103 -6.04 15.49 -16.92
CA GLN A 103 -6.08 14.38 -17.87
C GLN A 103 -6.00 14.84 -19.34
N ALA A 104 -6.33 16.11 -19.62
CA ALA A 104 -6.37 16.69 -20.96
C ALA A 104 -5.34 17.82 -21.17
N GLU A 105 -4.78 18.38 -20.10
CA GLU A 105 -3.84 19.51 -20.12
C GLU A 105 -2.52 19.17 -19.40
N TYR A 106 -1.39 19.52 -20.02
CA TYR A 106 -0.05 19.29 -19.48
C TYR A 106 0.42 20.50 -18.65
N SER A 107 -0.24 20.75 -17.52
CA SER A 107 -0.07 21.96 -16.69
C SER A 107 1.05 21.84 -15.62
N PHE A 108 2.27 21.51 -16.06
CA PHE A 108 3.46 21.41 -15.20
C PHE A 108 4.16 22.75 -15.01
N SER A 109 5.00 22.86 -13.96
CA SER A 109 5.93 23.98 -13.82
C SER A 109 7.07 23.90 -14.86
N GLU A 110 7.91 24.95 -14.94
CA GLU A 110 9.12 24.94 -15.78
C GLU A 110 10.12 23.81 -15.43
N ILE A 111 10.07 23.29 -14.20
CA ILE A 111 10.86 22.14 -13.76
C ILE A 111 10.19 20.84 -14.23
N GLY A 112 8.92 20.66 -13.89
CA GLY A 112 8.13 19.45 -14.14
C GLY A 112 7.91 19.10 -15.61
N VAL A 113 8.11 20.03 -16.55
CA VAL A 113 8.17 19.69 -18.00
C VAL A 113 9.38 18.83 -18.38
N THR A 114 10.42 18.77 -17.54
CA THR A 114 11.60 17.92 -17.74
C THR A 114 11.44 16.59 -16.99
N ASN A 115 11.69 15.47 -17.66
CA ASN A 115 11.69 14.15 -17.02
C ASN A 115 13.00 13.92 -16.26
N HIS A 116 12.93 13.96 -14.93
CA HIS A 116 14.07 13.72 -14.03
C HIS A 116 14.29 12.22 -13.72
N TRP A 117 13.37 11.33 -14.11
CA TRP A 117 13.42 9.89 -13.80
C TRP A 117 14.35 9.10 -14.75
N GLN A 118 15.57 9.61 -14.96
CA GLN A 118 16.54 9.06 -15.91
C GLN A 118 16.96 7.61 -15.59
N ASN A 119 16.89 7.22 -14.32
CA ASN A 119 17.23 5.89 -13.82
C ASN A 119 16.39 4.74 -14.42
N LEU A 120 15.22 5.06 -14.98
CA LEU A 120 14.32 4.13 -15.67
C LEU A 120 14.75 3.79 -17.10
N PHE A 121 15.71 4.54 -17.65
CA PHE A 121 16.23 4.38 -19.02
C PHE A 121 17.66 3.83 -19.07
N GLU A 122 18.25 3.50 -17.91
CA GLU A 122 19.55 2.84 -17.84
C GLU A 122 19.41 1.35 -18.20
N ASP A 123 20.11 0.92 -19.25
CA ASP A 123 20.19 -0.48 -19.63
C ASP A 123 21.13 -1.25 -18.70
N ARG A 124 20.54 -2.16 -17.92
CA ARG A 124 21.25 -3.01 -16.95
C ARG A 124 21.42 -4.45 -17.44
N SER A 125 21.11 -4.74 -18.71
CA SER A 125 21.08 -6.11 -19.25
C SER A 125 22.41 -6.85 -19.08
N GLU A 126 23.55 -6.17 -19.30
CA GLU A 126 24.88 -6.78 -19.12
C GLU A 126 25.22 -7.07 -17.65
N ALA A 127 24.70 -6.27 -16.72
CA ALA A 127 24.89 -6.48 -15.28
C ALA A 127 23.97 -7.60 -14.77
N VAL A 128 22.69 -7.59 -15.17
CA VAL A 128 21.72 -8.63 -14.81
C VAL A 128 22.13 -9.99 -15.36
N ALA A 129 22.70 -10.06 -16.57
CA ALA A 129 23.22 -11.31 -17.15
C ALA A 129 24.43 -11.92 -16.41
N GLN A 130 25.01 -11.20 -15.44
CA GLN A 130 26.08 -11.71 -14.57
C GLN A 130 25.55 -12.25 -13.23
N ILE A 131 24.28 -12.01 -12.90
CA ILE A 131 23.63 -12.51 -11.69
C ILE A 131 23.02 -13.87 -12.00
N SER A 132 23.41 -14.91 -11.25
CA SER A 132 22.83 -16.24 -11.40
C SER A 132 21.47 -16.37 -10.69
N ASP A 133 20.63 -17.30 -11.17
CA ASP A 133 19.34 -17.62 -10.55
C ASP A 133 19.47 -17.95 -9.05
N GLN A 134 20.57 -18.61 -8.66
CA GLN A 134 20.84 -18.94 -7.25
C GLN A 134 21.16 -17.68 -6.42
N GLU A 135 21.94 -16.74 -6.94
CA GLU A 135 22.20 -15.46 -6.26
C GLU A 135 20.92 -14.64 -6.08
N VAL A 136 20.00 -14.68 -7.06
CA VAL A 136 18.67 -14.06 -6.91
C VAL A 136 17.87 -14.71 -5.78
N ILE A 137 17.85 -16.05 -5.70
CA ILE A 137 17.17 -16.78 -4.62
C ILE A 137 17.77 -16.44 -3.26
N ASP A 138 19.09 -16.58 -3.11
CA ASP A 138 19.80 -16.31 -1.86
C ASP A 138 19.59 -14.86 -1.40
N TYR A 139 19.59 -13.91 -2.34
CA TYR A 139 19.30 -12.50 -2.06
C TYR A 139 17.89 -12.30 -1.51
N ILE A 140 16.84 -12.74 -2.23
CA ILE A 140 15.45 -12.47 -1.82
C ILE A 140 15.00 -13.28 -0.59
N TYR A 141 15.67 -14.39 -0.26
CA TYR A 141 15.44 -15.16 0.96
C TYR A 141 16.18 -14.59 2.20
N THR A 142 16.74 -13.38 2.13
CA THR A 142 17.33 -12.69 3.29
C THR A 142 16.31 -11.76 3.96
N ASP A 143 16.14 -11.85 5.27
CA ASP A 143 15.30 -10.93 6.06
C ASP A 143 16.02 -9.60 6.34
N ASN A 144 15.57 -8.51 5.70
CA ASN A 144 16.05 -7.16 5.97
C ASN A 144 15.10 -6.32 6.86
N TYR A 145 13.93 -6.86 7.21
CA TYR A 145 12.94 -6.16 8.04
C TYR A 145 13.26 -6.28 9.54
N THR A 146 13.57 -7.47 10.05
CA THR A 146 13.90 -7.58 11.49
C THR A 146 15.19 -6.83 11.82
N THR A 147 16.17 -6.81 10.91
CA THR A 147 17.36 -5.95 11.04
C THR A 147 17.00 -4.47 11.15
N LEU A 148 16.08 -3.97 10.33
CA LEU A 148 15.59 -2.58 10.43
C LEU A 148 14.98 -2.29 11.80
N ILE A 149 14.07 -3.15 12.27
CA ILE A 149 13.40 -2.95 13.58
C ILE A 149 14.43 -2.98 14.72
N GLU A 150 15.42 -3.87 14.68
CA GLU A 150 16.49 -3.93 15.67
C GLU A 150 17.38 -2.66 15.64
N GLN A 151 17.66 -2.10 14.47
CA GLN A 151 18.38 -0.82 14.36
C GLN A 151 17.56 0.35 14.92
N LEU A 152 16.28 0.47 14.54
CA LEU A 152 15.37 1.50 15.02
C LEU A 152 15.18 1.51 16.55
N GLN A 153 15.36 0.36 17.20
CA GLN A 153 15.25 0.20 18.66
C GLN A 153 16.58 0.38 19.41
N SER A 154 17.73 0.26 18.74
CA SER A 154 19.05 0.25 19.38
C SER A 154 19.91 1.48 19.08
N GLU A 155 19.67 2.16 17.95
CA GLU A 155 20.25 3.45 17.63
C GLU A 155 19.43 4.62 18.22
N PRO A 156 20.01 5.82 18.38
CA PRO A 156 19.22 7.01 18.66
C PRO A 156 18.25 7.27 17.50
N TRP A 157 16.94 7.15 17.76
CA TRP A 157 15.86 7.31 16.79
C TRP A 157 14.67 8.00 17.46
N ASP A 158 14.25 9.15 16.91
CA ASP A 158 13.16 9.98 17.47
C ASP A 158 11.81 9.77 16.72
N GLY A 159 11.78 8.84 15.76
CA GLY A 159 10.61 8.53 14.94
C GLY A 159 9.74 7.37 15.46
N PRO A 160 8.66 7.03 14.74
CA PRO A 160 7.88 5.83 15.03
C PRO A 160 8.69 4.56 14.74
N VAL A 161 8.35 3.46 15.43
CA VAL A 161 8.90 2.12 15.16
C VAL A 161 7.73 1.17 14.86
N PRO A 162 7.33 1.02 13.59
CA PRO A 162 6.17 0.19 13.20
C PRO A 162 6.56 -1.29 13.16
N ALA A 163 6.89 -1.84 14.32
CA ALA A 163 7.25 -3.24 14.50
C ALA A 163 6.01 -4.16 14.43
N ILE A 164 6.15 -5.25 13.67
CA ILE A 164 5.33 -6.46 13.70
C ILE A 164 6.31 -7.64 13.75
N GLU A 165 6.23 -8.49 14.78
CA GLU A 165 7.12 -9.65 14.88
C GLU A 165 6.92 -10.60 13.67
N ASN A 166 8.02 -11.09 13.11
CA ASN A 166 8.05 -12.02 11.98
C ASN A 166 7.37 -11.51 10.69
N LEU A 167 7.18 -10.19 10.49
CA LEU A 167 6.53 -9.63 9.29
C LEU A 167 7.19 -10.06 7.97
N HIS A 168 8.48 -10.39 7.97
CA HIS A 168 9.16 -10.95 6.81
C HIS A 168 8.47 -12.25 6.30
N LEU A 169 7.84 -13.05 7.17
CA LEU A 169 7.05 -14.24 6.81
C LEU A 169 5.69 -13.94 6.14
N GLY A 170 5.34 -12.68 5.94
CA GLY A 170 4.06 -12.27 5.32
C GLY A 170 2.87 -12.77 6.14
N ALA A 171 1.99 -13.56 5.52
CA ALA A 171 0.83 -14.15 6.18
C ALA A 171 1.17 -14.96 7.45
N GLY A 172 2.40 -15.47 7.60
CA GLY A 172 2.85 -16.16 8.81
C GLY A 172 2.92 -15.30 10.08
N ALA A 173 2.88 -13.97 9.95
CA ALA A 173 2.85 -13.03 11.08
C ALA A 173 1.43 -12.75 11.63
N PHE A 174 0.40 -13.23 10.94
CA PHE A 174 -1.01 -12.87 11.21
C PHE A 174 -1.89 -14.10 11.42
N ASP A 175 -3.02 -13.92 12.11
CA ASP A 175 -4.07 -14.94 12.19
C ASP A 175 -5.07 -14.86 11.03
N GLN A 176 -6.06 -15.75 11.03
CA GLN A 176 -7.06 -15.89 9.95
C GLN A 176 -7.95 -14.66 9.73
N LEU A 177 -7.99 -13.71 10.68
CA LEU A 177 -8.69 -12.44 10.54
C LEU A 177 -7.72 -11.27 10.29
N GLY A 178 -6.45 -11.57 9.98
CA GLY A 178 -5.41 -10.58 9.69
C GLY A 178 -4.77 -9.95 10.92
N PHE A 179 -5.08 -10.38 12.15
CA PHE A 179 -4.51 -9.77 13.36
C PHE A 179 -3.07 -10.26 13.60
N ALA A 180 -2.16 -9.34 13.87
CA ALA A 180 -0.76 -9.66 14.17
C ALA A 180 -0.64 -10.53 15.43
N LEU A 181 0.15 -11.61 15.33
CA LEU A 181 0.28 -12.64 16.38
C LEU A 181 1.09 -12.18 17.61
N ASP A 182 1.82 -11.06 17.48
CA ASP A 182 2.72 -10.50 18.49
C ASP A 182 2.05 -9.59 19.54
N GLY A 183 0.75 -9.31 19.36
CA GLY A 183 0.02 -8.37 20.22
C GLY A 183 0.29 -6.89 19.93
N SER A 184 0.97 -6.56 18.82
CA SER A 184 1.13 -5.17 18.33
C SER A 184 -0.20 -4.50 17.92
N HIS A 185 -1.24 -5.32 17.73
CA HIS A 185 -2.58 -4.97 17.27
C HIS A 185 -2.64 -4.34 15.86
N TRP A 186 -1.62 -4.57 15.03
CA TRP A 186 -1.77 -4.36 13.59
C TRP A 186 -2.75 -5.38 12.99
N VAL A 187 -3.54 -4.96 12.01
CA VAL A 187 -4.45 -5.81 11.26
C VAL A 187 -4.18 -5.67 9.76
N ALA A 188 -3.72 -6.76 9.13
CA ALA A 188 -3.63 -6.87 7.68
C ALA A 188 -5.03 -6.99 7.07
N PHE A 189 -5.27 -6.29 5.96
CA PHE A 189 -6.58 -6.27 5.31
C PHE A 189 -6.47 -6.35 3.78
N ASN A 190 -7.53 -6.85 3.15
CA ASN A 190 -7.64 -6.84 1.70
C ASN A 190 -8.03 -5.44 1.21
N TYR A 191 -7.30 -4.92 0.23
CA TYR A 191 -7.56 -3.63 -0.39
C TYR A 191 -7.68 -3.81 -1.91
N LYS A 192 -8.34 -2.87 -2.55
CA LYS A 192 -8.36 -2.76 -4.02
C LYS A 192 -7.05 -2.10 -4.45
N PRO A 193 -6.20 -2.78 -5.23
CA PRO A 193 -4.91 -2.22 -5.59
C PRO A 193 -5.06 -1.00 -6.50
N LEU A 194 -4.16 -0.04 -6.32
CA LEU A 194 -4.02 1.11 -7.22
C LEU A 194 -3.68 0.60 -8.64
N PRO A 195 -4.45 0.99 -9.69
CA PRO A 195 -4.19 0.55 -11.05
C PRO A 195 -2.75 0.82 -11.50
N SER A 196 -2.20 -0.09 -12.29
CA SER A 196 -0.83 -0.05 -12.81
C SER A 196 0.32 -0.24 -11.79
N THR A 197 0.09 -0.31 -10.47
CA THR A 197 1.18 -0.51 -9.50
C THR A 197 1.22 -1.93 -8.91
N PHE A 198 0.08 -2.51 -8.53
CA PHE A 198 0.01 -3.81 -7.84
C PHE A 198 -0.99 -4.74 -8.52
N TRP A 199 -0.53 -5.58 -9.46
CA TRP A 199 -1.43 -6.40 -10.30
C TRP A 199 -1.74 -7.76 -9.67
N PRO A 200 -3.01 -8.10 -9.37
CA PRO A 200 -3.37 -9.39 -8.78
C PRO A 200 -2.95 -10.62 -9.61
N THR A 201 -2.77 -10.47 -10.93
CA THR A 201 -2.30 -11.53 -11.83
C THR A 201 -0.87 -12.00 -11.55
N ASN A 202 -0.09 -11.21 -10.82
CA ASN A 202 1.31 -11.49 -10.48
C ASN A 202 1.47 -11.86 -8.99
N GLY A 203 0.36 -12.04 -8.27
CA GLY A 203 0.32 -12.09 -6.80
C GLY A 203 0.24 -10.70 -6.17
N SER A 204 -0.23 -10.62 -4.92
CA SER A 204 -0.04 -9.41 -4.10
C SER A 204 1.44 -9.37 -3.70
N THR A 205 2.20 -8.44 -4.28
CA THR A 205 3.62 -8.25 -3.94
C THR A 205 3.81 -7.20 -2.84
N ASP A 206 2.73 -6.87 -2.16
CA ASP A 206 2.63 -5.87 -1.14
C ASP A 206 1.49 -6.21 -0.18
N ASP A 207 1.66 -5.78 1.07
CA ASP A 207 0.73 -5.96 2.17
C ASP A 207 0.37 -4.60 2.77
N VAL A 208 -0.89 -4.36 3.13
CA VAL A 208 -1.32 -3.18 3.87
C VAL A 208 -1.91 -3.61 5.22
N MET A 209 -1.43 -2.96 6.29
CA MET A 209 -1.89 -3.14 7.66
C MET A 209 -2.39 -1.81 8.21
N ILE A 210 -3.47 -1.86 8.99
CA ILE A 210 -4.01 -0.72 9.76
C ILE A 210 -3.83 -0.97 11.25
N ARG A 211 -3.60 0.09 12.03
CA ARG A 211 -3.76 0.09 13.49
C ARG A 211 -4.58 1.29 13.92
N LEU A 212 -5.60 1.05 14.74
CA LEU A 212 -6.37 2.11 15.38
C LEU A 212 -5.82 2.40 16.78
N PRO A 213 -6.04 3.62 17.32
CA PRO A 213 -5.63 3.99 18.68
C PRO A 213 -6.22 3.07 19.75
N ALA A 214 -5.61 3.04 20.94
CA ALA A 214 -6.00 2.11 22.00
C ALA A 214 -7.50 2.20 22.37
N GLU A 215 -8.08 3.40 22.40
CA GLU A 215 -9.50 3.61 22.74
C GLU A 215 -10.49 2.91 21.78
N PHE A 216 -10.11 2.70 20.51
CA PHE A 216 -10.90 1.97 19.52
C PHE A 216 -10.82 0.44 19.71
N ARG A 217 -9.95 -0.01 20.63
CA ARG A 217 -9.62 -1.42 20.86
C ARG A 217 -9.92 -1.85 22.28
N GLU A 218 -10.47 -0.95 23.10
CA GLU A 218 -10.76 -1.18 24.51
C GLU A 218 -12.27 -1.21 24.79
N GLN A 219 -12.70 -2.20 25.57
CA GLN A 219 -14.09 -2.32 26.01
C GLN A 219 -14.47 -1.23 27.01
N SER A 220 -15.76 -0.85 27.02
CA SER A 220 -16.36 0.11 27.95
C SER A 220 -17.41 -0.49 28.90
N CYS A 221 -17.69 -1.80 28.80
CA CYS A 221 -18.85 -2.44 29.43
C CYS A 221 -18.54 -3.32 30.63
N ASN A 222 -17.86 -4.44 30.37
CA ASN A 222 -17.71 -5.55 31.31
C ASN A 222 -16.30 -5.63 31.90
N GLY A 223 -15.50 -4.58 31.72
CA GLY A 223 -14.12 -4.50 32.18
C GLY A 223 -13.43 -3.26 31.65
N SER A 224 -12.11 -3.33 31.57
CA SER A 224 -11.24 -2.33 30.93
C SER A 224 -10.14 -3.02 30.15
N GLY A 225 -9.46 -2.26 29.27
CA GLY A 225 -8.39 -2.79 28.42
C GLY A 225 -8.92 -3.50 27.17
N TYR A 226 -8.01 -4.18 26.48
CA TYR A 226 -8.24 -4.69 25.12
C TYR A 226 -9.44 -5.64 24.99
N SER A 227 -10.20 -5.45 23.92
CA SER A 227 -11.31 -6.29 23.47
C SER A 227 -11.21 -6.48 21.96
N ARG A 228 -11.13 -7.74 21.53
CA ARG A 228 -11.03 -8.09 20.11
C ARG A 228 -12.30 -7.71 19.35
N ASP A 229 -13.45 -8.01 19.94
CA ASP A 229 -14.79 -7.73 19.39
C ASP A 229 -15.01 -6.23 19.20
N THR A 230 -14.61 -5.42 20.19
CA THR A 230 -14.64 -3.95 20.09
C THR A 230 -13.75 -3.44 18.96
N TYR A 231 -12.58 -4.04 18.77
CA TYR A 231 -11.68 -3.64 17.68
C TYR A 231 -12.22 -4.06 16.31
N ILE A 232 -12.75 -5.28 16.16
CA ILE A 232 -13.39 -5.74 14.92
C ILE A 232 -14.59 -4.85 14.57
N ALA A 233 -15.44 -4.50 15.55
CA ALA A 233 -16.55 -3.58 15.36
C ALA A 233 -16.06 -2.20 14.89
N ASN A 234 -15.06 -1.61 15.54
CA ASN A 234 -14.53 -0.31 15.14
C ASN A 234 -13.82 -0.32 13.77
N LEU A 235 -13.16 -1.43 13.39
CA LEU A 235 -12.61 -1.60 12.04
C LEU A 235 -13.71 -1.66 10.97
N ALA A 236 -14.81 -2.37 11.23
CA ALA A 236 -15.96 -2.41 10.33
C ALA A 236 -16.66 -1.03 10.24
N ILE A 237 -16.72 -0.28 11.34
CA ILE A 237 -17.21 1.11 11.34
C ILE A 237 -16.31 2.02 10.49
N VAL A 238 -14.97 1.88 10.59
CA VAL A 238 -14.02 2.58 9.71
C VAL A 238 -14.26 2.20 8.25
N GLU A 239 -14.36 0.91 7.92
CA GLU A 239 -14.58 0.46 6.55
C GLU A 239 -15.88 1.02 5.96
N ALA A 240 -16.99 0.95 6.71
CA ALA A 240 -18.26 1.54 6.32
C ALA A 240 -18.21 3.08 6.23
N ALA A 241 -17.40 3.75 7.06
CA ALA A 241 -17.20 5.20 6.96
C ALA A 241 -16.45 5.57 5.68
N ILE A 242 -15.34 4.88 5.38
CA ILE A 242 -14.46 5.19 4.25
C ILE A 242 -15.12 4.88 2.90
N GLN A 243 -15.81 3.75 2.79
CA GLN A 243 -16.54 3.38 1.56
C GLN A 243 -17.90 4.11 1.40
N ASP A 244 -18.25 4.97 2.37
CA ASP A 244 -19.56 5.60 2.55
C ASP A 244 -20.78 4.65 2.52
N LEU A 245 -20.64 3.49 3.15
CA LEU A 245 -21.70 2.51 3.31
C LEU A 245 -22.53 2.76 4.58
N GLN A 246 -23.85 2.51 4.49
CA GLN A 246 -24.76 2.57 5.64
C GLN A 246 -24.79 1.25 6.44
N GLN A 247 -24.32 0.16 5.86
CA GLN A 247 -24.37 -1.19 6.42
C GLN A 247 -23.19 -2.00 5.87
N ILE A 248 -22.58 -2.85 6.70
CA ILE A 248 -21.48 -3.74 6.28
C ILE A 248 -21.46 -5.02 7.11
N SER A 249 -21.04 -6.13 6.50
CA SER A 249 -20.77 -7.40 7.18
C SER A 249 -19.43 -7.37 7.92
N LEU A 250 -19.32 -8.06 9.05
CA LEU A 250 -18.07 -8.23 9.79
C LEU A 250 -17.96 -9.65 10.39
N PRO A 251 -16.76 -10.12 10.78
CA PRO A 251 -16.61 -11.36 11.53
C PRO A 251 -17.48 -11.35 12.81
N PRO A 252 -17.90 -12.50 13.36
CA PRO A 252 -18.76 -12.53 14.54
C PRO A 252 -18.19 -11.74 15.72
N VAL A 253 -18.95 -10.79 16.25
CA VAL A 253 -18.62 -9.99 17.45
C VAL A 253 -19.76 -9.99 18.45
N ASP A 254 -19.46 -10.05 19.75
CA ASP A 254 -20.42 -9.89 20.84
C ASP A 254 -20.54 -8.42 21.27
N GLU A 255 -21.71 -7.82 21.02
CA GLU A 255 -22.03 -6.43 21.36
C GLU A 255 -21.99 -6.15 22.88
N ASN A 256 -22.09 -7.19 23.71
CA ASN A 256 -21.91 -7.06 25.17
C ASN A 256 -20.47 -6.62 25.53
N SER A 257 -19.52 -6.69 24.59
CA SER A 257 -18.18 -6.13 24.74
C SER A 257 -18.15 -4.60 24.69
N PHE A 258 -19.17 -3.94 24.13
CA PHE A 258 -19.18 -2.49 23.89
C PHE A 258 -20.54 -1.77 24.04
N CYS A 259 -21.61 -2.47 24.45
CA CYS A 259 -22.90 -1.92 24.89
C CYS A 259 -23.64 -1.08 23.83
N THR A 260 -23.39 -1.36 22.56
CA THR A 260 -24.08 -0.72 21.45
C THR A 260 -24.71 -1.81 20.60
N ASP A 261 -26.03 -1.72 20.46
CA ASP A 261 -26.81 -2.44 19.46
C ASP A 261 -26.47 -1.81 18.10
N LEU A 262 -25.53 -2.44 17.38
CA LEU A 262 -25.03 -2.02 16.08
C LEU A 262 -25.84 -2.63 14.94
N ASN A 263 -26.51 -3.77 15.14
CA ASN A 263 -27.39 -4.34 14.11
C ASN A 263 -28.79 -3.68 14.10
N GLY A 264 -29.19 -3.01 15.19
CA GLY A 264 -30.45 -2.28 15.35
C GLY A 264 -31.67 -3.15 15.70
N ASP A 265 -31.49 -4.38 16.21
CA ASP A 265 -32.58 -5.32 16.49
C ASP A 265 -33.25 -5.14 17.88
N GLY A 266 -32.63 -4.34 18.75
CA GLY A 266 -33.09 -4.03 20.10
C GLY A 266 -32.55 -4.92 21.20
N GLN A 267 -31.62 -5.85 20.90
CA GLN A 267 -30.98 -6.76 21.87
C GLN A 267 -29.47 -6.83 21.63
N LEU A 268 -28.67 -6.78 22.71
CA LEU A 268 -27.22 -7.00 22.60
C LEU A 268 -26.95 -8.50 22.37
N GLY A 269 -26.31 -8.84 21.26
CA GLY A 269 -26.04 -10.22 20.88
C GLY A 269 -24.72 -10.43 20.15
N VAL A 270 -24.56 -11.61 19.57
CA VAL A 270 -23.49 -11.90 18.60
C VAL A 270 -24.01 -11.57 17.21
N ILE A 271 -23.30 -10.68 16.50
CA ILE A 271 -23.71 -10.14 15.21
C ILE A 271 -22.65 -10.39 14.13
N GLU A 272 -23.08 -10.44 12.87
CA GLU A 272 -22.24 -10.59 11.67
C GLU A 272 -22.46 -9.44 10.67
N GLU A 273 -23.24 -8.42 11.05
CA GLU A 273 -23.56 -7.24 10.24
C GLU A 273 -23.84 -6.03 11.14
N ILE A 274 -23.35 -4.85 10.76
CA ILE A 274 -23.60 -3.58 11.46
C ILE A 274 -24.31 -2.57 10.55
N GLN A 275 -25.17 -1.74 11.13
CA GLN A 275 -25.54 -0.45 10.58
C GLN A 275 -24.50 0.59 11.02
N ARG A 276 -24.03 1.46 10.13
CA ARG A 276 -22.97 2.43 10.45
C ARG A 276 -23.48 3.45 11.50
N PRO A 277 -22.91 3.50 12.72
CA PRO A 277 -23.35 4.41 13.76
C PRO A 277 -22.80 5.83 13.56
N ASP A 278 -23.36 6.80 14.30
CA ASP A 278 -22.85 8.18 14.35
C ASP A 278 -21.54 8.31 15.18
N PHE A 279 -21.24 7.32 16.03
CA PHE A 279 -20.08 7.28 16.94
C PHE A 279 -19.46 5.89 16.96
N TYR A 280 -18.15 5.83 17.21
CA TYR A 280 -17.44 4.56 17.43
C TYR A 280 -17.90 3.89 18.74
N VAL A 281 -17.41 2.66 19.00
CA VAL A 281 -17.80 1.87 20.18
C VAL A 281 -16.61 1.60 21.11
N GLY A 282 -16.87 1.10 22.32
CA GLY A 282 -15.84 0.92 23.34
C GLY A 282 -15.45 2.25 24.00
N ASN A 283 -14.17 2.42 24.34
CA ASN A 283 -13.67 3.69 24.91
C ASN A 283 -13.69 4.84 23.89
N ALA A 284 -13.69 4.55 22.58
CA ALA A 284 -13.86 5.54 21.51
C ALA A 284 -15.29 6.11 21.36
N SER A 285 -16.23 5.81 22.28
CA SER A 285 -17.66 6.17 22.11
C SER A 285 -18.00 7.67 22.11
N ALA A 286 -17.01 8.53 22.35
CA ALA A 286 -17.14 9.99 22.20
C ALA A 286 -16.67 10.50 20.83
N VAL A 287 -16.01 9.67 20.02
CA VAL A 287 -15.48 10.02 18.70
C VAL A 287 -16.57 9.81 17.65
N SER A 288 -16.89 10.86 16.89
CA SER A 288 -17.89 10.79 15.81
C SER A 288 -17.34 10.09 14.58
N VAL A 289 -18.17 9.24 13.97
CA VAL A 289 -17.91 8.65 12.66
C VAL A 289 -18.13 9.72 11.60
N THR A 290 -17.11 10.00 10.79
CA THR A 290 -17.21 10.95 9.67
C THR A 290 -17.03 10.21 8.35
N PRO A 291 -17.97 10.29 7.40
CA PRO A 291 -17.82 9.64 6.10
C PRO A 291 -16.53 10.05 5.40
N MET A 292 -15.85 9.08 4.81
CA MET A 292 -14.62 9.27 4.02
C MET A 292 -13.44 9.92 4.78
N LEU A 293 -13.40 9.84 6.13
CA LEU A 293 -12.26 10.25 6.95
C LEU A 293 -11.93 9.21 8.04
N TYR A 294 -10.66 8.86 8.16
CA TYR A 294 -10.14 8.05 9.27
C TYR A 294 -10.13 8.87 10.57
N PRO A 295 -10.29 8.23 11.75
CA PRO A 295 -10.11 8.90 13.03
C PRO A 295 -8.65 9.36 13.21
N GLU A 296 -8.45 10.36 14.07
CA GLU A 296 -7.10 10.79 14.47
C GLU A 296 -6.32 9.60 15.05
N GLU A 297 -4.99 9.66 14.96
CA GLU A 297 -4.05 8.65 15.41
C GLU A 297 -4.17 7.27 14.72
N THR A 298 -4.96 7.17 13.63
CA THR A 298 -4.92 6.00 12.72
C THR A 298 -3.53 5.85 12.11
N GLU A 299 -2.99 4.63 12.14
CA GLU A 299 -1.71 4.27 11.56
C GLU A 299 -1.89 3.27 10.40
N PHE A 300 -1.08 3.42 9.36
CA PHE A 300 -0.93 2.45 8.27
C PHE A 300 0.51 2.00 8.14
N LEU A 301 0.70 0.73 7.79
CA LEU A 301 1.98 0.15 7.39
C LEU A 301 1.78 -0.59 6.05
N HIS A 302 2.56 -0.24 5.04
CA HIS A 302 2.55 -0.84 3.70
C HIS A 302 3.93 -1.39 3.40
N THR A 303 4.04 -2.66 3.00
CA THR A 303 5.33 -3.26 2.59
C THR A 303 5.32 -3.54 1.11
N VAL A 304 6.45 -3.35 0.43
CA VAL A 304 6.62 -3.71 -0.99
C VAL A 304 7.71 -4.77 -1.09
N ARG A 305 7.39 -5.92 -1.68
CA ARG A 305 8.19 -7.15 -1.62
C ARG A 305 8.60 -7.65 -2.99
N TYR A 306 9.62 -8.49 -3.03
CA TYR A 306 10.03 -9.21 -4.24
C TYR A 306 9.01 -10.28 -4.65
N VAL A 307 9.10 -10.74 -5.89
CA VAL A 307 8.44 -11.97 -6.34
C VAL A 307 9.45 -13.10 -6.16
N GLY A 308 9.08 -14.16 -5.45
CA GLY A 308 9.92 -15.33 -5.22
C GLY A 308 9.35 -16.60 -5.86
N LEU A 309 10.16 -17.66 -5.82
CA LEU A 309 9.76 -19.03 -6.17
C LEU A 309 9.97 -19.94 -4.95
N ALA A 310 9.11 -20.93 -4.78
CA ALA A 310 9.29 -22.03 -3.84
C ALA A 310 9.93 -23.26 -4.53
N GLU A 311 10.27 -24.30 -3.76
CA GLU A 311 10.91 -25.53 -4.26
C GLU A 311 10.08 -26.26 -5.35
N ASP A 312 8.75 -26.15 -5.30
CA ASP A 312 7.84 -26.69 -6.31
C ASP A 312 7.65 -25.77 -7.54
N MET A 313 8.44 -24.70 -7.62
CA MET A 313 8.36 -23.62 -8.63
C MET A 313 7.05 -22.81 -8.59
N SER A 314 6.25 -22.89 -7.52
CA SER A 314 5.13 -21.97 -7.29
C SER A 314 5.63 -20.57 -6.94
N ILE A 315 4.85 -19.54 -7.31
CA ILE A 315 5.13 -18.15 -6.95
C ILE A 315 4.87 -17.97 -5.44
N THR A 316 5.83 -17.38 -4.75
CA THR A 316 5.74 -17.07 -3.32
C THR A 316 6.18 -15.65 -3.01
N ILE A 317 5.87 -15.19 -1.80
CA ILE A 317 6.35 -13.95 -1.23
C ILE A 317 7.60 -14.27 -0.39
N PRO A 318 8.79 -13.81 -0.78
CA PRO A 318 10.02 -14.07 -0.05
C PRO A 318 10.19 -13.07 1.12
N ALA A 319 11.12 -13.37 2.04
CA ALA A 319 11.30 -12.58 3.26
C ALA A 319 11.73 -11.12 3.01
N ARG A 320 12.48 -10.88 1.93
CA ARG A 320 13.07 -9.57 1.63
C ARG A 320 12.06 -8.53 1.16
N MET A 321 12.13 -7.35 1.77
CA MET A 321 11.34 -6.18 1.39
C MET A 321 12.19 -5.20 0.57
N LYS A 322 11.59 -4.59 -0.46
CA LYS A 322 12.15 -3.42 -1.17
C LYS A 322 11.91 -2.13 -0.38
N GLU A 323 10.70 -2.00 0.16
CA GLU A 323 10.27 -0.81 0.89
C GLU A 323 9.32 -1.17 2.05
N VAL A 324 9.34 -0.34 3.08
CA VAL A 324 8.39 -0.34 4.19
C VAL A 324 7.93 1.10 4.40
N ARG A 325 6.66 1.37 4.19
CA ARG A 325 6.07 2.72 4.22
C ARG A 325 5.09 2.80 5.38
N TYR A 326 5.18 3.85 6.17
CA TYR A 326 4.36 4.09 7.34
C TYR A 326 3.67 5.44 7.20
N MET A 327 2.39 5.48 7.58
CA MET A 327 1.63 6.73 7.69
C MET A 327 0.92 6.79 9.04
N ARG A 328 0.78 7.99 9.60
CA ARG A 328 -0.06 8.24 10.78
C ARG A 328 -0.82 9.55 10.68
N LYS A 329 -2.12 9.52 11.00
CA LYS A 329 -2.97 10.70 11.03
C LYS A 329 -2.77 11.47 12.34
N HIS A 330 -1.84 12.43 12.36
CA HIS A 330 -1.53 13.22 13.55
C HIS A 330 -2.50 14.38 13.80
N THR A 331 -3.44 14.66 12.89
CA THR A 331 -4.44 15.73 13.05
C THR A 331 -5.70 15.42 12.25
N PHE A 332 -6.86 15.48 12.90
CA PHE A 332 -8.16 15.37 12.24
C PHE A 332 -8.63 16.72 11.72
N TYR A 333 -8.68 16.87 10.38
CA TYR A 333 -9.30 18.01 9.73
C TYR A 333 -10.74 17.68 9.30
N PRO A 334 -11.76 18.40 9.82
CA PRO A 334 -13.13 18.25 9.33
C PRO A 334 -13.27 18.85 7.92
N ALA A 335 -14.28 18.43 7.17
CA ALA A 335 -14.48 18.82 5.77
C ALA A 335 -14.35 20.34 5.47
N PRO A 336 -14.86 21.29 6.29
CA PRO A 336 -14.64 22.72 6.06
C PRO A 336 -13.17 23.17 6.15
N ALA A 337 -12.36 22.50 6.98
CA ALA A 337 -10.93 22.77 7.07
C ALA A 337 -10.19 22.18 5.86
N LEU A 338 -10.53 20.96 5.44
CA LEU A 338 -10.00 20.35 4.21
C LEU A 338 -10.29 21.21 2.98
N LEU A 339 -11.52 21.73 2.84
CA LEU A 339 -11.89 22.69 1.78
C LEU A 339 -10.98 23.94 1.79
N SER A 340 -10.59 24.44 2.97
CA SER A 340 -9.65 25.55 3.07
C SER A 340 -8.23 25.15 2.64
N GLN A 341 -7.77 23.94 2.98
CA GLN A 341 -6.44 23.45 2.57
C GLN A 341 -6.33 23.24 1.05
N TYR A 342 -7.36 22.67 0.41
CA TYR A 342 -7.44 22.62 -1.05
C TYR A 342 -7.54 24.02 -1.69
N GLY A 343 -8.16 24.98 -1.02
CA GLY A 343 -8.15 26.38 -1.45
C GLY A 343 -6.77 27.02 -1.40
N ASN A 344 -5.96 26.68 -0.38
CA ASN A 344 -4.59 27.14 -0.23
C ASN A 344 -3.66 26.52 -1.29
N GLU A 345 -3.71 25.20 -1.50
CA GLU A 345 -2.94 24.50 -2.55
C GLU A 345 -3.19 25.11 -3.93
N LYS A 346 -4.46 25.36 -4.26
CA LYS A 346 -4.85 25.98 -5.52
C LYS A 346 -4.30 27.40 -5.68
N GLN A 347 -4.22 28.17 -4.59
CA GLN A 347 -3.64 29.51 -4.59
C GLN A 347 -2.11 29.46 -4.76
N GLU A 348 -1.43 28.56 -4.04
CA GLU A 348 0.02 28.34 -4.18
C GLU A 348 0.40 27.95 -5.62
N LYS A 349 -0.40 27.10 -6.26
CA LYS A 349 -0.24 26.74 -7.67
C LYS A 349 -0.47 27.90 -8.64
N LEU A 350 -1.43 28.79 -8.34
CA LEU A 350 -1.65 30.03 -9.13
C LEU A 350 -0.51 31.05 -8.96
N ASP A 351 0.10 31.10 -7.79
CA ASP A 351 1.25 31.97 -7.50
C ASP A 351 2.58 31.41 -8.04
N GLY A 352 2.58 30.17 -8.56
CA GLY A 352 3.75 29.51 -9.15
C GLY A 352 4.71 28.93 -8.11
N ASN A 353 4.24 28.68 -6.88
CA ASN A 353 5.03 28.03 -5.84
C ASN A 353 5.29 26.56 -6.21
N LEU A 354 6.50 26.08 -5.91
CA LEU A 354 6.80 24.65 -5.96
C LEU A 354 6.24 23.94 -4.72
N PRO A 355 5.85 22.66 -4.83
CA PRO A 355 5.44 21.84 -3.69
C PRO A 355 6.50 21.82 -2.59
N ASN A 356 6.09 22.06 -1.35
CA ASN A 356 7.00 22.09 -0.20
C ASN A 356 6.32 21.49 1.03
N PHE A 357 7.01 20.58 1.72
CA PHE A 357 6.48 19.81 2.84
C PHE A 357 7.35 19.98 4.08
N VAL A 358 6.74 19.88 5.27
CA VAL A 358 7.48 20.09 6.52
C VAL A 358 8.13 18.78 6.95
N SER A 359 9.47 18.74 6.85
CA SER A 359 10.26 17.66 7.45
C SER A 359 10.14 17.69 8.98
N ARG A 360 9.85 16.52 9.55
CA ARG A 360 9.80 16.25 10.99
C ARG A 360 10.95 15.32 11.42
N GLY A 361 12.07 15.36 10.69
CA GLY A 361 13.22 14.51 10.96
C GLY A 361 12.85 13.03 10.79
N ASP A 362 13.06 12.22 11.82
CA ASP A 362 12.79 10.77 11.78
C ASP A 362 11.30 10.39 11.80
N SER A 363 10.42 11.36 12.04
CA SER A 363 8.98 11.17 11.80
C SER A 363 8.60 11.28 10.31
N GLY A 364 9.51 11.70 9.40
CA GLY A 364 9.24 11.84 7.97
C GLY A 364 8.67 13.20 7.55
N LEU A 365 7.81 13.24 6.53
CA LEU A 365 7.20 14.47 6.00
C LEU A 365 5.73 14.62 6.42
N ASP A 366 5.33 15.84 6.77
CA ASP A 366 3.94 16.25 7.02
C ASP A 366 3.28 16.69 5.69
N ASN A 367 2.12 16.11 5.35
CA ASN A 367 1.44 16.39 4.08
C ASN A 367 0.57 17.67 4.09
N GLY A 368 0.42 18.37 5.22
CA GLY A 368 -0.45 19.54 5.36
C GLY A 368 -1.96 19.22 5.43
N PHE A 369 -2.34 17.96 5.25
CA PHE A 369 -3.70 17.43 5.40
C PHE A 369 -3.84 16.50 6.63
N GLY A 370 -2.86 16.53 7.54
CA GLY A 370 -2.93 15.87 8.85
C GLY A 370 -2.32 14.47 8.89
N TRP A 371 -1.63 14.05 7.83
CA TRP A 371 -0.88 12.80 7.77
C TRP A 371 0.63 13.03 7.76
N GLN A 372 1.29 12.25 8.61
CA GLN A 372 2.73 12.09 8.66
C GLN A 372 3.09 10.88 7.79
N VAL A 373 4.02 11.05 6.83
CA VAL A 373 4.46 10.02 5.87
C VAL A 373 5.94 9.73 6.07
N LEU A 374 6.29 8.46 6.25
CA LEU A 374 7.66 7.98 6.44
C LEU A 374 7.89 6.73 5.60
N GLY A 375 9.00 6.67 4.86
CA GLY A 375 9.41 5.47 4.15
C GLY A 375 10.77 4.95 4.58
N PHE A 376 10.92 3.64 4.47
CA PHE A 376 12.18 2.92 4.48
C PHE A 376 12.33 2.20 3.13
N ILE A 377 13.54 2.22 2.58
CA ILE A 377 13.88 1.65 1.27
C ILE A 377 15.18 0.85 1.38
N GLU A 378 15.31 -0.18 0.57
CA GLU A 378 16.53 -0.97 0.47
C GLU A 378 17.73 -0.12 0.00
N ALA A 379 18.85 -0.23 0.71
CA ALA A 379 20.15 0.31 0.33
C ALA A 379 20.88 -0.63 -0.65
N ALA A 380 21.97 -0.16 -1.27
CA ALA A 380 22.77 -0.95 -2.20
C ALA A 380 23.42 -2.19 -1.55
N GLU A 381 23.68 -2.13 -0.24
CA GLU A 381 24.19 -3.23 0.58
C GLU A 381 23.08 -4.18 1.07
N GLY A 382 21.81 -3.83 0.83
CA GLY A 382 20.66 -4.69 1.03
C GLY A 382 19.97 -4.58 2.41
N HIS A 383 20.47 -3.79 3.34
CA HIS A 383 19.70 -3.43 4.53
C HIS A 383 18.60 -2.42 4.15
N LEU A 384 17.48 -2.40 4.86
CA LEU A 384 16.55 -1.28 4.77
C LEU A 384 17.14 -0.09 5.53
N ARG A 385 17.03 1.10 4.93
CA ARG A 385 17.36 2.40 5.54
C ARG A 385 16.15 3.32 5.45
N LYS A 386 16.16 4.42 6.20
CA LYS A 386 15.22 5.53 5.98
C LYS A 386 15.36 6.04 4.54
N GLN A 387 14.25 6.42 3.93
CA GLN A 387 14.25 7.22 2.70
C GLN A 387 14.91 8.59 2.96
N SER A 388 15.55 9.15 1.94
CA SER A 388 15.97 10.56 1.96
C SER A 388 14.75 11.49 1.93
N GLU A 389 14.93 12.77 2.18
CA GLU A 389 13.84 13.74 2.05
C GLU A 389 13.31 13.79 0.59
N GLU A 390 14.18 13.66 -0.41
CA GLU A 390 13.79 13.61 -1.83
C GLU A 390 13.09 12.29 -2.22
N GLU A 391 13.52 11.16 -1.68
CA GLU A 391 12.83 9.87 -1.85
C GLU A 391 11.44 9.89 -1.17
N THR A 392 11.31 10.52 0.00
CA THR A 392 10.04 10.66 0.70
C THR A 392 9.11 11.65 -0.03
N LEU A 393 9.66 12.69 -0.65
CA LEU A 393 8.92 13.69 -1.44
C LEU A 393 8.12 13.04 -2.57
N PHE A 394 8.61 11.96 -3.18
CA PHE A 394 7.87 11.18 -4.18
C PHE A 394 6.52 10.67 -3.66
N CYS A 395 6.47 10.18 -2.41
CA CYS A 395 5.22 9.72 -1.81
C CYS A 395 4.18 10.85 -1.65
N MET A 396 4.64 12.09 -1.45
CA MET A 396 3.76 13.22 -1.17
C MET A 396 2.86 13.57 -2.36
N GLY A 397 3.27 13.29 -3.61
CA GLY A 397 2.40 13.46 -4.79
C GLY A 397 1.13 12.61 -4.73
N CYS A 398 1.24 11.37 -4.26
CA CYS A 398 0.09 10.49 -4.04
C CYS A 398 -0.70 10.85 -2.77
N HIS A 399 -0.02 11.33 -1.72
CA HIS A 399 -0.58 11.49 -0.38
C HIS A 399 -0.90 12.95 0.01
N THR A 400 -1.09 13.86 -0.95
CA THR A 400 -1.42 15.28 -0.68
C THR A 400 -2.70 15.73 -1.41
N SER A 401 -2.59 16.12 -2.68
CA SER A 401 -3.64 16.84 -3.42
C SER A 401 -3.92 16.23 -4.80
N ILE A 402 -4.41 14.99 -4.82
CA ILE A 402 -4.94 14.34 -6.03
C ILE A 402 -6.38 13.88 -5.81
N GLY A 403 -7.24 14.06 -6.81
CA GLY A 403 -8.68 13.85 -6.68
C GLY A 403 -9.14 12.41 -6.44
N SER A 404 -8.33 11.42 -6.79
CA SER A 404 -8.66 9.99 -6.63
C SER A 404 -8.66 9.46 -5.18
N THR A 405 -8.00 10.13 -4.24
CA THR A 405 -7.80 9.60 -2.87
C THR A 405 -8.98 9.81 -1.94
N ILE A 406 -9.10 8.94 -0.93
CA ILE A 406 -9.98 9.13 0.22
C ILE A 406 -9.10 9.39 1.45
N ASP A 407 -9.26 10.56 2.07
CA ASP A 407 -8.47 11.03 3.22
C ASP A 407 -6.95 10.90 3.00
N GLN A 408 -6.48 11.28 1.79
CA GLN A 408 -5.08 11.17 1.36
C GLN A 408 -4.52 9.73 1.32
N THR A 409 -5.38 8.72 1.31
CA THR A 409 -5.00 7.31 1.18
C THR A 409 -5.62 6.64 -0.05
N PHE A 410 -5.08 5.46 -0.38
CA PHE A 410 -5.66 4.48 -1.30
C PHE A 410 -6.10 3.19 -0.56
N ALA A 411 -6.36 3.28 0.74
CA ALA A 411 -6.89 2.17 1.53
C ALA A 411 -8.44 2.18 1.51
N PHE A 412 -9.04 0.99 1.57
CA PHE A 412 -10.50 0.73 1.49
C PHE A 412 -11.30 1.44 0.34
N PRO A 413 -10.98 1.21 -0.96
CA PRO A 413 -11.52 1.97 -2.13
C PRO A 413 -12.57 1.27 -3.01
#